data_AF-A0A7W1JVQ4-F1
#
_entry.id   AF-A0A7W1JVQ4-F1
#
_cell.length_a   1.000
_cell.length_b   1.000
_cell.length_c   1.000
_cell.angle_alpha   90.00
_cell.angle_beta   90.00
_cell.angle_gamma   90.00
#
_symmetry.space_group_name_H-M   'P 1'
#
loop_
_entity.id
_entity.type
_entity.pdbx_description
1 polymer ?
#
loop_
_entity_poly.entity_id
_entity_poly.type
_entity_poly.pdbx_seq_one_letter_code
_entity_poly.pdbx_strand_id
1 'polypeptide(L)'
;MGLRICLVTPFAWSQPHDVNEHVTGVANELRGLGHSVTVLASSNRARDLAAGRRALLDGLDSEVVVLGPAMPISRRSRIGVPVGVRANLSLALALGRFDVVHGFEPGLPSLSYLALRDAQGLAVASFLSPERLAYPPGKAQRDRLLARLDALVSTSDETAEVAAARFPGQYRVVGEGVDPTLFRPGAKRNLIVLEWRPNERALLRGVFRALEELPDWELLLLRTKPLAGRPTIPRPLRDRVHMRTARDGAARAPLLAETSIFVPALAGLNRVRLEASATGCAIAAPPGMREQPELAGAEVARLAEDPGFRRRKAGRALAGAEGQSFAEVARELDALYQELTKRRHAPRAAVEPLADREWILCDLHMHTSWSHDCAVDPADLVMHAEAIGLGAIAVTDHNIIGGALETAQLAADHELVVIPGEEIKTGGQGEVIGLYLREEIPRGMSFAETVAAIREQDGVVYLPHPFDRMHSIADPATLQRHLADIDIFEVYNARLLFEAYNDEALRFARKYNLTMGAGSDAHVLQGVGTGALRMRAFRGREEFLVSLQSAQVLRRPRSLVYLQSLKWMAQAKERVR
;
A
#
# COMPACT_ATOMS: atom_id res chain seq x y z
N MET A 1 20.34 4.67 -3.10
CA MET A 1 19.70 5.76 -3.88
C MET A 1 18.54 6.28 -3.05
N GLY A 2 18.35 7.60 -2.95
CA GLY A 2 17.25 8.17 -2.16
C GLY A 2 15.89 7.87 -2.80
N LEU A 3 14.90 7.45 -2.00
CA LEU A 3 13.53 7.19 -2.43
C LEU A 3 12.64 8.41 -2.20
N ARG A 4 11.56 8.54 -2.99
CA ARG A 4 10.45 9.46 -2.73
C ARG A 4 9.38 8.76 -1.90
N ILE A 5 9.30 9.07 -0.62
CA ILE A 5 8.45 8.38 0.35
C ILE A 5 7.28 9.30 0.76
N CYS A 6 6.08 8.76 0.70
CA CYS A 6 4.87 9.40 1.23
C CYS A 6 4.43 8.68 2.49
N LEU A 7 4.43 9.37 3.63
CA LEU A 7 3.86 8.86 4.88
C LEU A 7 2.45 9.43 5.06
N VAL A 8 1.48 8.60 5.43
CA VAL A 8 0.08 9.04 5.54
C VAL A 8 -0.50 8.69 6.90
N THR A 9 -0.88 9.73 7.65
CA THR A 9 -1.54 9.56 8.95
C THR A 9 -3.06 9.77 8.84
N PRO A 10 -3.87 8.97 9.56
CA PRO A 10 -5.32 9.15 9.55
C PRO A 10 -5.77 10.18 10.59
N PHE A 11 -4.88 10.66 11.46
CA PHE A 11 -5.21 11.54 12.57
C PHE A 11 -4.93 13.00 12.23
N ALA A 12 -5.68 13.90 12.85
CA ALA A 12 -5.56 15.33 12.64
C ALA A 12 -4.18 15.84 13.09
N TRP A 13 -3.39 16.40 12.18
CA TRP A 13 -2.07 16.99 12.45
C TRP A 13 -2.13 18.12 13.48
N SER A 14 -3.27 18.81 13.56
CA SER A 14 -3.53 19.85 14.56
C SER A 14 -3.59 19.38 16.01
N GLN A 15 -3.62 18.06 16.27
CA GLN A 15 -3.79 17.50 17.61
C GLN A 15 -2.62 16.55 17.94
N PRO A 16 -2.11 16.58 19.19
CA PRO A 16 -1.17 15.56 19.67
C PRO A 16 -1.77 14.16 19.54
N HIS A 17 -1.01 13.25 18.94
CA HIS A 17 -1.41 11.86 18.74
C HIS A 17 -0.17 10.97 18.60
N ASP A 18 -0.17 9.80 19.23
CA ASP A 18 0.93 8.83 19.26
C ASP A 18 1.40 8.40 17.86
N VAL A 19 0.45 8.22 16.95
CA VAL A 19 0.75 7.90 15.54
C VAL A 19 1.40 9.09 14.81
N ASN A 20 0.99 10.33 15.09
CA ASN A 20 1.63 11.50 14.47
C ASN A 20 3.06 11.69 15.00
N GLU A 21 3.29 11.41 16.30
CA GLU A 21 4.63 11.38 16.89
C GLU A 21 5.50 10.31 16.22
N HIS A 22 4.97 9.10 16.02
CA HIS A 22 5.66 8.03 15.28
C HIS A 22 6.04 8.47 13.86
N VAL A 23 5.06 8.96 13.09
CA VAL A 23 5.25 9.42 11.72
C VAL A 23 6.30 10.54 11.64
N THR A 24 6.28 11.48 12.59
CA THR A 24 7.26 12.58 12.64
C THR A 24 8.66 12.06 12.88
N GLY A 25 8.85 11.19 13.89
CA GLY A 25 10.16 10.62 14.20
C GLY A 25 10.72 9.81 13.03
N VAL A 26 9.91 8.94 12.43
CA VAL A 26 10.30 8.15 11.25
C VAL A 26 10.60 9.03 10.04
N ALA A 27 9.79 10.07 9.78
CA ALA A 27 10.02 10.98 8.65
C ALA A 27 11.38 11.69 8.75
N ASN A 28 11.74 12.18 9.93
CA ASN A 28 12.99 12.89 10.15
C ASN A 28 14.21 11.99 9.91
N GLU A 29 14.18 10.77 10.44
CA GLU A 29 15.28 9.82 10.31
C GLU A 29 15.41 9.28 8.88
N LEU A 30 14.30 9.02 8.18
CA LEU A 30 14.32 8.64 6.76
C LEU A 30 14.91 9.77 5.87
N ARG A 31 14.65 11.04 6.20
CA ARG A 31 15.33 12.16 5.53
C ARG A 31 16.82 12.19 5.83
N GLY A 32 17.21 11.89 7.07
CA GLY A 32 18.61 11.72 7.47
C GLY A 32 19.33 10.63 6.68
N LEU A 33 18.62 9.58 6.25
CA LEU A 33 19.12 8.52 5.36
C LEU A 33 19.18 8.92 3.87
N GLY A 34 18.82 10.17 3.53
CA GLY A 34 18.90 10.71 2.17
C GLY A 34 17.65 10.49 1.31
N HIS A 35 16.51 10.17 1.92
CA HIS A 35 15.23 10.07 1.21
C HIS A 35 14.48 11.41 1.17
N SER A 36 13.66 11.59 0.14
CA SER A 36 12.68 12.68 0.07
C SER A 36 11.39 12.21 0.72
N VAL A 37 11.03 12.75 1.89
CA VAL A 37 9.84 12.30 2.65
C VAL A 37 8.79 13.40 2.75
N THR A 38 7.58 13.11 2.27
CA THR A 38 6.39 13.97 2.40
C THR A 38 5.35 13.30 3.29
N VAL A 39 4.80 14.03 4.26
CA VAL A 39 3.71 13.54 5.11
C VAL A 39 2.38 14.10 4.63
N LEU A 40 1.44 13.23 4.27
CA LEU A 40 0.06 13.60 3.97
C LEU A 40 -0.82 13.46 5.22
N ALA A 41 -1.54 14.52 5.55
CA ALA A 41 -2.37 14.56 6.75
C ALA A 41 -3.66 15.37 6.54
N SER A 42 -4.52 15.31 7.55
CA SER A 42 -5.66 16.24 7.72
C SER A 42 -5.39 17.18 8.88
N SER A 43 -6.00 18.36 8.93
CA SER A 43 -5.85 19.30 10.06
C SER A 43 -7.06 20.21 10.20
N ASN A 44 -7.38 20.60 11.43
CA ASN A 44 -8.44 21.57 11.72
C ASN A 44 -7.91 22.99 11.98
N ARG A 45 -6.59 23.21 11.83
CA ARG A 45 -5.99 24.55 11.96
C ARG A 45 -5.99 25.26 10.61
N ALA A 46 -6.52 26.49 10.59
CA ALA A 46 -6.59 27.31 9.37
C ALA A 46 -5.23 27.53 8.70
N ARG A 47 -4.17 27.75 9.50
CA ARG A 47 -2.80 27.92 8.99
C ARG A 47 -2.28 26.67 8.26
N ASP A 48 -2.56 25.49 8.79
CA ASP A 48 -2.11 24.23 8.20
C ASP A 48 -2.86 23.96 6.89
N LEU A 49 -4.17 24.25 6.86
CA LEU A 49 -5.00 24.16 5.64
C LEU A 49 -4.52 25.11 4.54
N ALA A 50 -4.13 26.34 4.89
CA ALA A 50 -3.59 27.30 3.94
C ALA A 50 -2.21 26.86 3.41
N ALA A 51 -1.34 26.36 4.29
CA ALA A 51 -0.04 25.81 3.89
C ALA A 51 -0.19 24.60 2.96
N GLY A 52 -1.10 23.68 3.26
CA GLY A 52 -1.35 22.51 2.41
C GLY A 52 -1.87 22.87 1.02
N ARG A 53 -2.76 23.87 0.90
CA ARG A 53 -3.21 24.37 -0.41
C ARG A 53 -2.06 24.95 -1.24
N ARG A 54 -1.14 25.72 -0.63
CA ARG A 54 0.04 26.23 -1.32
C ARG A 54 0.96 25.11 -1.77
N ALA A 55 1.26 24.16 -0.87
CA ALA A 55 2.08 23.01 -1.22
C ALA A 55 1.52 22.19 -2.39
N LEU A 56 0.19 22.03 -2.51
CA LEU A 56 -0.43 21.37 -3.67
C LEU A 56 -0.23 22.15 -4.99
N LEU A 57 -0.15 23.48 -4.95
CA LEU A 57 0.12 24.32 -6.12
C LEU A 57 1.61 24.31 -6.49
N ASP A 58 2.49 24.23 -5.48
CA ASP A 58 3.94 24.31 -5.61
C ASP A 58 4.59 22.91 -5.79
N GLY A 59 3.84 21.91 -6.28
CA GLY A 59 4.41 20.60 -6.59
C GLY A 59 4.79 19.73 -5.37
N LEU A 60 4.19 19.98 -4.21
CA LEU A 60 4.45 19.35 -2.91
C LEU A 60 5.77 19.75 -2.24
N ASP A 61 6.22 20.99 -2.45
CA ASP A 61 7.39 21.56 -1.76
C ASP A 61 7.07 21.88 -0.28
N SER A 62 6.80 20.84 0.51
CA SER A 62 6.59 20.91 1.95
C SER A 62 6.77 19.54 2.58
N GLU A 63 7.36 19.51 3.77
CA GLU A 63 7.49 18.30 4.57
C GLU A 63 6.15 17.67 4.96
N VAL A 64 5.14 18.52 5.22
CA VAL A 64 3.78 18.11 5.57
C VAL A 64 2.79 18.82 4.66
N VAL A 65 1.92 18.04 4.02
CA VAL A 65 0.87 18.54 3.13
C VAL A 65 -0.48 18.18 3.71
N VAL A 66 -1.20 19.20 4.20
CA VAL A 66 -2.55 19.04 4.71
C VAL A 66 -3.55 19.07 3.57
N LEU A 67 -4.27 17.97 3.39
CA LEU A 67 -5.20 17.78 2.28
C LEU A 67 -6.61 18.30 2.57
N GLY A 68 -6.89 18.65 3.81
CA GLY A 68 -8.13 19.30 4.22
C GLY A 68 -8.50 19.04 5.69
N PRO A 69 -9.75 19.37 6.08
CA PRO A 69 -10.20 19.25 7.45
C PRO A 69 -10.21 17.80 7.92
N ALA A 70 -9.89 17.60 9.20
CA ALA A 70 -9.92 16.28 9.81
C ALA A 70 -11.35 15.94 10.24
N MET A 71 -11.84 14.78 9.79
CA MET A 71 -13.13 14.25 10.19
C MET A 71 -12.99 13.34 11.41
N PRO A 72 -13.92 13.41 12.38
CA PRO A 72 -13.89 12.49 13.52
C PRO A 72 -14.03 11.04 13.05
N ILE A 73 -13.03 10.22 13.35
CA ILE A 73 -13.11 8.77 13.17
C ILE A 73 -13.90 8.22 14.37
N SER A 74 -15.16 7.85 14.17
CA SER A 74 -16.06 7.42 15.25
C SER A 74 -16.83 6.16 14.90
N ARG A 75 -17.03 5.29 15.90
CA ARG A 75 -17.86 4.07 15.82
C ARG A 75 -19.32 4.37 15.45
N ARG A 76 -19.81 5.59 15.73
CA ARG A 76 -21.20 6.01 15.50
C ARG A 76 -21.39 6.81 14.20
N SER A 77 -20.30 7.13 13.51
CA SER A 77 -20.31 7.96 12.30
C SER A 77 -19.91 7.11 11.10
N ARG A 78 -20.70 7.18 10.02
CA ARG A 78 -20.35 6.62 8.70
C ARG A 78 -19.81 7.70 7.75
N ILE A 79 -19.41 8.85 8.28
CA ILE A 79 -18.94 9.96 7.46
C ILE A 79 -17.59 9.59 6.85
N GLY A 80 -17.59 9.40 5.53
CA GLY A 80 -16.38 9.15 4.76
C GLY A 80 -15.52 10.41 4.63
N VAL A 81 -14.32 10.22 4.08
CA VAL A 81 -13.42 11.33 3.75
C VAL A 81 -14.11 12.27 2.73
N PRO A 82 -14.16 13.60 2.98
CA PRO A 82 -14.85 14.53 2.09
C PRO A 82 -14.31 14.49 0.66
N VAL A 83 -15.18 14.72 -0.34
CA VAL A 83 -14.81 14.64 -1.77
C VAL A 83 -13.64 15.56 -2.11
N GLY A 84 -13.62 16.78 -1.60
CA GLY A 84 -12.49 17.71 -1.81
C GLY A 84 -11.16 17.19 -1.24
N VAL A 85 -11.19 16.51 -0.08
CA VAL A 85 -10.00 15.88 0.51
C VAL A 85 -9.53 14.70 -0.35
N ARG A 86 -10.46 13.94 -0.91
CA ARG A 86 -10.15 12.85 -1.85
C ARG A 86 -9.50 13.37 -3.13
N ALA A 87 -10.02 14.46 -3.70
CA ALA A 87 -9.45 15.09 -4.88
C ALA A 87 -8.02 15.60 -4.61
N ASN A 88 -7.81 16.27 -3.46
CA ASN A 88 -6.49 16.72 -3.03
C ASN A 88 -5.51 15.55 -2.82
N LEU A 89 -5.98 14.43 -2.26
CA LEU A 89 -5.17 13.21 -2.12
C LEU A 89 -4.75 12.67 -3.50
N SER A 90 -5.69 12.52 -4.43
CA SER A 90 -5.38 12.03 -5.78
C SER A 90 -4.38 12.95 -6.48
N LEU A 91 -4.54 14.27 -6.34
CA LEU A 91 -3.59 15.25 -6.87
C LEU A 91 -2.21 15.11 -6.23
N ALA A 92 -2.14 15.01 -4.89
CA ALA A 92 -0.88 14.84 -4.18
C ALA A 92 -0.15 13.54 -4.57
N LEU A 93 -0.86 12.42 -4.69
CA LEU A 93 -0.24 11.16 -5.13
C LEU A 93 0.30 11.26 -6.57
N ALA A 94 -0.41 11.97 -7.47
CA ALA A 94 0.02 12.15 -8.84
C ALA A 94 1.23 13.09 -8.97
N LEU A 95 1.24 14.24 -8.26
CA LEU A 95 2.35 15.19 -8.25
C LEU A 95 3.59 14.61 -7.58
N GLY A 96 3.39 13.89 -6.48
CA GLY A 96 4.46 13.39 -5.63
C GLY A 96 5.25 12.24 -6.21
N ARG A 97 4.73 11.54 -7.24
CA ARG A 97 5.38 10.39 -7.94
C ARG A 97 6.18 9.51 -6.97
N PHE A 98 5.53 9.13 -5.87
CA PHE A 98 6.19 8.47 -4.76
C PHE A 98 6.58 7.04 -5.14
N ASP A 99 7.80 6.65 -4.78
CA ASP A 99 8.26 5.26 -4.89
C ASP A 99 7.55 4.37 -3.86
N VAL A 100 7.32 4.92 -2.66
CA VAL A 100 6.65 4.25 -1.55
C VAL A 100 5.56 5.15 -0.96
N VAL A 101 4.37 4.61 -0.76
CA VAL A 101 3.28 5.20 0.02
C VAL A 101 3.06 4.32 1.25
N HIS A 102 3.35 4.85 2.44
CA HIS A 102 3.20 4.15 3.71
C HIS A 102 2.07 4.78 4.53
N GLY A 103 0.97 4.05 4.68
CA GLY A 103 -0.20 4.46 5.46
C GLY A 103 -0.21 3.83 6.84
N PHE A 104 -0.48 4.65 7.85
CA PHE A 104 -0.56 4.22 9.25
C PHE A 104 -2.02 4.03 9.67
N GLU A 105 -2.31 2.96 10.41
CA GLU A 105 -3.66 2.55 10.84
C GLU A 105 -4.71 2.50 9.70
N PRO A 106 -4.41 1.88 8.53
CA PRO A 106 -5.33 1.87 7.39
C PRO A 106 -6.56 0.97 7.57
N GLY A 107 -6.65 0.25 8.70
CA GLY A 107 -7.88 -0.40 9.13
C GLY A 107 -9.02 0.59 9.43
N LEU A 108 -8.69 1.86 9.66
CA LEU A 108 -9.67 2.93 9.83
C LEU A 108 -10.10 3.49 8.47
N PRO A 109 -11.39 3.82 8.24
CA PRO A 109 -11.90 4.42 7.02
C PRO A 109 -11.44 5.89 6.94
N SER A 110 -10.21 6.08 6.49
CA SER A 110 -9.43 7.28 6.72
C SER A 110 -8.60 7.66 5.49
N LEU A 111 -7.80 8.73 5.63
CA LEU A 111 -6.86 9.15 4.60
C LEU A 111 -5.84 8.04 4.27
N SER A 112 -5.33 7.33 5.28
CA SER A 112 -4.39 6.22 5.09
C SER A 112 -4.97 5.09 4.25
N TYR A 113 -6.23 4.70 4.51
CA TYR A 113 -6.93 3.69 3.71
C TYR A 113 -7.01 4.11 2.23
N LEU A 114 -7.44 5.34 1.97
CA LEU A 114 -7.59 5.84 0.60
C LEU A 114 -6.25 6.00 -0.10
N ALA A 115 -5.22 6.48 0.61
CA ALA A 115 -3.90 6.68 0.04
C ALA A 115 -3.28 5.35 -0.41
N LEU A 116 -3.41 4.28 0.39
CA LEU A 116 -2.91 2.96 0.02
C LEU A 116 -3.72 2.31 -1.10
N ARG A 117 -5.04 2.50 -1.08
CA ARG A 117 -5.91 2.01 -2.17
C ARG A 117 -5.54 2.66 -3.50
N ASP A 118 -5.31 3.97 -3.50
CA ASP A 118 -5.09 4.79 -4.70
C ASP A 118 -3.59 5.00 -5.02
N ALA A 119 -2.69 4.39 -4.23
CA ALA A 119 -1.24 4.51 -4.41
C ALA A 119 -0.82 4.05 -5.80
N GLN A 120 0.05 4.85 -6.44
CA GLN A 120 0.71 4.51 -7.70
C GLN A 120 2.12 3.92 -7.49
N GLY A 121 2.68 4.03 -6.29
CA GLY A 121 3.93 3.41 -5.87
C GLY A 121 3.69 2.19 -4.98
N LEU A 122 4.76 1.65 -4.41
CA LEU A 122 4.72 0.52 -3.48
C LEU A 122 3.96 0.94 -2.21
N ALA A 123 3.04 0.11 -1.74
CA ALA A 123 2.10 0.42 -0.67
C ALA A 123 2.44 -0.39 0.59
N VAL A 124 2.73 0.31 1.69
CA VAL A 124 3.06 -0.29 2.99
C VAL A 124 2.01 0.12 4.01
N ALA A 125 1.53 -0.83 4.82
CA ALA A 125 0.55 -0.59 5.87
C ALA A 125 1.15 -0.87 7.25
N SER A 126 1.16 0.12 8.15
CA SER A 126 1.53 -0.06 9.56
C SER A 126 0.31 -0.09 10.47
N PHE A 127 0.29 -1.05 11.40
CA PHE A 127 -0.69 -1.14 12.48
C PHE A 127 0.02 -0.95 13.82
N LEU A 128 -0.44 0.00 14.64
CA LEU A 128 0.24 0.37 15.87
C LEU A 128 -0.58 0.04 17.13
N SER A 129 -1.86 -0.26 16.99
CA SER A 129 -2.72 -0.54 18.13
C SER A 129 -3.76 -1.63 17.88
N PRO A 130 -3.84 -2.64 18.76
CA PRO A 130 -4.88 -3.67 18.68
C PRO A 130 -6.28 -3.10 18.90
N GLU A 131 -6.43 -2.03 19.70
CA GLU A 131 -7.73 -1.42 19.98
C GLU A 131 -8.40 -0.83 18.73
N ARG A 132 -7.59 -0.28 17.83
CA ARG A 132 -8.07 0.42 16.62
C ARG A 132 -8.53 -0.56 15.54
N LEU A 133 -8.05 -1.81 15.60
CA LEU A 133 -8.48 -2.91 14.76
C LEU A 133 -9.86 -3.46 15.14
N ALA A 134 -10.41 -3.12 16.31
CA ALA A 134 -11.76 -3.49 16.70
C ALA A 134 -12.86 -2.83 15.82
N TYR A 135 -12.50 -1.91 14.92
CA TYR A 135 -13.38 -1.35 13.90
C TYR A 135 -13.16 -2.08 12.57
N PRO A 136 -13.94 -3.12 12.21
CA PRO A 136 -13.71 -3.81 10.95
C PRO A 136 -14.28 -2.98 9.79
N PRO A 137 -13.45 -2.54 8.83
CA PRO A 137 -13.96 -2.15 7.52
C PRO A 137 -14.67 -3.36 6.90
N GLY A 138 -15.66 -3.13 6.03
CA GLY A 138 -16.42 -4.23 5.39
C GLY A 138 -15.50 -5.20 4.65
N LYS A 139 -15.88 -6.48 4.50
CA LYS A 139 -15.04 -7.51 3.86
C LYS A 139 -14.48 -7.03 2.51
N ALA A 140 -15.34 -6.52 1.63
CA ALA A 140 -14.94 -5.96 0.34
C ALA A 140 -13.94 -4.80 0.45
N GLN A 141 -14.00 -3.99 1.50
CA GLN A 141 -13.05 -2.89 1.72
C GLN A 141 -11.67 -3.43 2.12
N ARG A 142 -11.63 -4.49 2.94
CA ARG A 142 -10.40 -5.17 3.35
C ARG A 142 -9.74 -5.87 2.18
N ASP A 143 -10.51 -6.64 1.42
CA ASP A 143 -10.01 -7.38 0.26
C ASP A 143 -9.41 -6.42 -0.77
N ARG A 144 -10.09 -5.28 -1.02
CA ARG A 144 -9.56 -4.21 -1.88
C ARG A 144 -8.27 -3.59 -1.36
N LEU A 145 -8.13 -3.39 -0.04
CA LEU A 145 -6.89 -2.86 0.52
C LEU A 145 -5.77 -3.89 0.36
N LEU A 146 -6.01 -5.13 0.78
CA LEU A 146 -5.02 -6.21 0.73
C LEU A 146 -4.47 -6.43 -0.68
N ALA A 147 -5.34 -6.41 -1.69
CA ALA A 147 -4.93 -6.51 -3.09
C ALA A 147 -3.96 -5.39 -3.55
N ARG A 148 -3.87 -4.29 -2.81
CA ARG A 148 -3.01 -3.14 -3.12
C ARG A 148 -1.71 -3.12 -2.32
N LEU A 149 -1.64 -3.78 -1.17
CA LEU A 149 -0.48 -3.72 -0.26
C LEU A 149 0.66 -4.61 -0.75
N ASP A 150 1.89 -4.15 -0.56
CA ASP A 150 3.12 -4.92 -0.81
C ASP A 150 3.77 -5.44 0.48
N ALA A 151 3.50 -4.77 1.61
CA ALA A 151 4.00 -5.15 2.92
C ALA A 151 3.04 -4.73 4.05
N LEU A 152 3.04 -5.54 5.09
CA LEU A 152 2.32 -5.32 6.34
C LEU A 152 3.34 -5.17 7.47
N VAL A 153 3.20 -4.10 8.25
CA VAL A 153 4.08 -3.75 9.36
C VAL A 153 3.25 -3.65 10.64
N SER A 154 3.81 -4.11 11.75
CA SER A 154 3.21 -4.01 13.07
C SER A 154 4.22 -3.47 14.07
N THR A 155 3.75 -2.79 15.12
CA THR A 155 4.65 -2.34 16.21
C THR A 155 4.91 -3.38 17.29
N SER A 156 4.17 -4.48 17.30
CA SER A 156 4.37 -5.60 18.22
C SER A 156 3.78 -6.90 17.68
N ASP A 157 4.19 -8.04 18.23
CA ASP A 157 3.60 -9.34 17.91
C ASP A 157 2.10 -9.37 18.23
N GLU A 158 1.70 -8.84 19.39
CA GLU A 158 0.28 -8.74 19.79
C GLU A 158 -0.55 -7.95 18.76
N THR A 159 -0.01 -6.84 18.25
CA THR A 159 -0.72 -6.04 17.24
C THR A 159 -0.77 -6.79 15.90
N ALA A 160 0.28 -7.53 15.55
CA ALA A 160 0.34 -8.31 14.32
C ALA A 160 -0.70 -9.45 14.34
N GLU A 161 -0.84 -10.16 15.46
CA GLU A 161 -1.85 -11.22 15.63
C GLU A 161 -3.27 -10.67 15.46
N VAL A 162 -3.60 -9.56 16.12
CA VAL A 162 -4.92 -8.92 16.00
C VAL A 162 -5.18 -8.38 14.59
N ALA A 163 -4.14 -7.86 13.92
CA ALA A 163 -4.22 -7.34 12.56
C ALA A 163 -4.41 -8.47 11.55
N ALA A 164 -3.65 -9.57 11.67
CA ALA A 164 -3.70 -10.73 10.79
C ALA A 164 -5.09 -11.38 10.73
N ALA A 165 -5.86 -11.34 11.83
CA ALA A 165 -7.24 -11.80 11.85
C ALA A 165 -8.18 -11.05 10.89
N ARG A 166 -7.81 -9.84 10.46
CA ARG A 166 -8.61 -8.98 9.55
C ARG A 166 -7.92 -8.74 8.20
N PHE A 167 -6.60 -8.63 8.23
CA PHE A 167 -5.72 -8.37 7.12
C PHE A 167 -4.68 -9.50 7.08
N PRO A 168 -5.07 -10.69 6.58
CA PRO A 168 -4.17 -11.84 6.53
C PRO A 168 -2.94 -11.55 5.69
N GLY A 169 -1.78 -11.97 6.17
CA GLY A 169 -0.49 -11.80 5.52
C GLY A 169 0.66 -11.93 6.51
N GLN A 170 1.88 -11.85 6.00
CA GLN A 170 3.09 -11.86 6.83
C GLN A 170 3.39 -10.44 7.32
N TYR A 171 3.55 -10.28 8.63
CA TYR A 171 3.84 -9.00 9.27
C TYR A 171 5.31 -8.90 9.62
N ARG A 172 5.92 -7.76 9.29
CA ARG A 172 7.22 -7.37 9.85
C ARG A 172 6.99 -6.55 11.10
N VAL A 173 7.54 -6.99 12.23
CA VAL A 173 7.45 -6.26 13.50
C VAL A 173 8.60 -5.24 13.55
N VAL A 174 8.25 -3.96 13.68
CA VAL A 174 9.19 -2.84 13.75
C VAL A 174 8.82 -1.98 14.96
N GLY A 175 9.79 -1.61 15.81
CA GLY A 175 9.52 -0.88 17.04
C GLY A 175 8.78 0.46 16.87
N GLU A 176 8.22 1.00 17.96
CA GLU A 176 7.48 2.27 17.90
C GLU A 176 8.37 3.50 17.75
N GLY A 177 9.67 3.37 18.03
CA GLY A 177 10.62 4.48 17.97
C GLY A 177 10.50 5.42 19.16
N VAL A 178 11.63 5.68 19.81
CA VAL A 178 11.78 6.72 20.84
C VAL A 178 12.91 7.67 20.45
N ASP A 179 12.79 8.94 20.84
CA ASP A 179 13.88 9.91 20.74
C ASP A 179 14.79 9.78 21.98
N PRO A 180 16.01 9.25 21.84
CA PRO A 180 16.92 9.03 22.97
C PRO A 180 17.48 10.35 23.53
N THR A 181 17.42 11.45 22.77
CA THR A 181 17.86 12.77 23.24
C THR A 181 16.82 13.40 24.17
N LEU A 182 15.54 13.21 23.83
CA LEU A 182 14.41 13.69 24.61
C LEU A 182 14.14 12.80 25.82
N PHE A 183 14.15 11.47 25.65
CA PHE A 183 13.87 10.49 26.69
C PHE A 183 15.15 9.84 27.19
N ARG A 184 15.86 10.57 28.06
CA ARG A 184 17.06 10.12 28.74
C ARG A 184 16.84 10.00 30.25
N PRO A 185 17.59 9.13 30.95
CA PRO A 185 17.51 9.04 32.40
C PRO A 185 17.79 10.38 33.09
N GLY A 186 16.95 10.73 34.07
CA GLY A 186 17.08 11.93 34.90
C GLY A 186 17.23 11.59 36.38
N ALA A 187 17.28 12.63 37.23
CA ALA A 187 17.34 12.49 38.67
C ALA A 187 16.03 11.91 39.22
N LYS A 188 16.07 10.68 39.73
CA LYS A 188 14.88 9.95 40.18
C LYS A 188 14.37 10.44 41.53
N ARG A 189 13.06 10.70 41.60
CA ARG A 189 12.32 11.01 42.84
C ARG A 189 11.52 9.78 43.29
N ASN A 190 11.02 9.79 44.52
CA ASN A 190 10.04 8.81 45.01
C ASN A 190 8.66 9.07 44.38
N LEU A 191 8.60 8.99 43.05
CA LEU A 191 7.44 9.28 42.23
C LEU A 191 7.03 8.01 41.47
N ILE A 192 5.76 7.64 41.65
CA ILE A 192 5.07 6.64 40.84
C ILE A 192 4.27 7.40 39.78
N VAL A 193 4.44 7.04 38.51
CA VAL A 193 3.55 7.49 37.44
C VAL A 193 2.69 6.32 36.99
N LEU A 194 1.38 6.49 37.00
CA LEU A 194 0.43 5.53 36.46
C LEU A 194 -0.22 6.12 35.21
N GLU A 195 -0.12 5.44 34.06
CA GLU A 195 -0.95 5.80 32.91
C GLU A 195 -2.41 5.51 33.27
N TRP A 196 -3.23 6.55 33.31
CA TRP A 196 -4.58 6.46 33.84
C TRP A 196 -5.62 6.28 32.73
N ARG A 197 -6.51 5.31 32.95
CA ARG A 197 -7.71 5.05 32.14
C ARG A 197 -8.96 5.05 33.03
N PRO A 198 -10.05 5.72 32.63
CA PRO A 198 -11.28 5.77 33.44
C PRO A 198 -11.88 4.41 33.81
N ASN A 199 -11.68 3.41 32.95
CA ASN A 199 -12.30 2.09 33.07
C ASN A 199 -11.44 1.09 33.87
N GLU A 200 -10.22 1.46 34.26
CA GLU A 200 -9.26 0.56 34.92
C GLU A 200 -9.22 0.76 36.44
N ARG A 201 -10.39 0.65 37.08
CA ARG A 201 -10.54 0.92 38.53
C ARG A 201 -9.82 -0.08 39.42
N ALA A 202 -9.72 -1.33 39.00
CA ALA A 202 -9.01 -2.39 39.74
C ALA A 202 -7.51 -2.07 39.86
N LEU A 203 -6.89 -1.72 38.73
CA LEU A 203 -5.49 -1.28 38.66
C LEU A 203 -5.23 -0.09 39.59
N LEU A 204 -6.03 0.98 39.45
CA LEU A 204 -5.87 2.18 40.26
C LEU A 204 -6.03 1.91 41.77
N ARG A 205 -7.01 1.07 42.15
CA ARG A 205 -7.21 0.67 43.56
C ARG A 205 -6.02 -0.12 44.11
N GLY A 206 -5.42 -1.02 43.31
CA GLY A 206 -4.22 -1.74 43.70
C GLY A 206 -3.06 -0.80 44.02
N VAL A 207 -2.83 0.20 43.15
CA VAL A 207 -1.76 1.19 43.36
C VAL A 207 -2.06 2.13 44.53
N PHE A 208 -3.32 2.53 44.75
CA PHE A 208 -3.69 3.31 45.95
C PHE A 208 -3.39 2.55 47.24
N ARG A 209 -3.74 1.26 47.33
CA ARG A 209 -3.43 0.44 48.51
C ARG A 209 -1.93 0.36 48.78
N ALA A 210 -1.12 0.21 47.73
CA ALA A 210 0.33 0.25 47.86
C ALA A 210 0.84 1.62 48.35
N LEU A 211 0.27 2.72 47.84
CA LEU A 211 0.67 4.08 48.19
C LEU A 211 0.37 4.45 49.65
N GLU A 212 -0.70 3.89 50.23
CA GLU A 212 -1.06 4.08 51.64
C GLU A 212 0.07 3.64 52.58
N GLU A 213 0.77 2.56 52.24
CA GLU A 213 1.90 2.01 53.02
C GLU A 213 3.26 2.68 52.71
N LEU A 214 3.32 3.64 51.77
CA LEU A 214 4.56 4.24 51.27
C LEU A 214 4.61 5.75 51.53
N PRO A 215 4.78 6.24 52.77
CA PRO A 215 4.56 7.65 53.15
C PRO A 215 5.38 8.67 52.34
N ASP A 216 6.61 8.32 51.94
CA ASP A 216 7.54 9.21 51.22
C ASP A 216 7.35 9.21 49.69
N TRP A 217 6.30 8.56 49.20
CA TRP A 217 6.05 8.43 47.76
C TRP A 217 4.86 9.27 47.30
N GLU A 218 4.99 9.85 46.10
CA GLU A 218 3.91 10.54 45.41
C GLU A 218 3.40 9.69 44.24
N LEU A 219 2.13 9.88 43.87
CA LEU A 219 1.52 9.26 42.71
C LEU A 219 1.02 10.31 41.71
N LEU A 220 1.53 10.23 40.49
CA LEU A 220 1.06 10.99 39.35
C LEU A 220 0.18 10.12 38.45
N LEU A 221 -1.08 10.49 38.32
CA LEU A 221 -1.99 9.93 37.32
C LEU A 221 -1.76 10.67 35.99
N LEU A 222 -1.06 9.99 35.07
CA LEU A 222 -0.73 10.48 33.74
C LEU A 222 -1.89 10.22 32.79
N ARG A 223 -2.44 11.29 32.21
CA ARG A 223 -3.47 11.20 31.18
C ARG A 223 -2.90 11.52 29.80
N THR A 224 -3.02 10.55 28.89
CA THR A 224 -2.56 10.64 27.50
C THR A 224 -3.69 10.96 26.50
N LYS A 225 -4.96 10.93 26.94
CA LYS A 225 -6.17 11.25 26.15
C LYS A 225 -6.92 12.48 26.74
N PRO A 226 -7.86 13.12 26.01
CA PRO A 226 -8.70 14.19 26.58
C PRO A 226 -9.48 13.74 27.85
N LEU A 227 -9.88 14.70 28.69
CA LEU A 227 -10.59 14.44 29.95
C LEU A 227 -11.95 13.78 29.68
N ALA A 228 -12.11 12.51 30.10
CA ALA A 228 -13.38 11.78 30.06
C ALA A 228 -13.97 11.51 31.46
N GLY A 229 -13.31 11.98 32.53
CA GLY A 229 -13.74 11.79 33.92
C GLY A 229 -12.61 12.10 34.90
N ARG A 230 -12.92 12.14 36.20
CA ARG A 230 -11.93 12.29 37.28
C ARG A 230 -11.90 11.03 38.15
N PRO A 231 -10.73 10.52 38.55
CA PRO A 231 -10.65 9.45 39.52
C PRO A 231 -11.10 9.93 40.89
N THR A 232 -11.75 9.06 41.65
CA THR A 232 -12.02 9.31 43.07
C THR A 232 -10.75 9.01 43.87
N ILE A 233 -10.19 10.04 44.50
CA ILE A 233 -8.97 9.92 45.32
C ILE A 233 -9.38 9.70 46.79
N PRO A 234 -8.88 8.64 47.46
CA PRO A 234 -9.09 8.41 48.89
C PRO A 234 -8.64 9.62 49.74
N ARG A 235 -9.35 9.92 50.82
CA ARG A 235 -9.03 11.07 51.70
C ARG A 235 -7.58 11.10 52.19
N PRO A 236 -6.98 9.97 52.65
CA PRO A 236 -5.60 9.97 53.13
C PRO A 236 -4.55 10.30 52.06
N LEU A 237 -4.88 10.14 50.78
CA LEU A 237 -3.95 10.26 49.66
C LEU A 237 -4.07 11.59 48.91
N ARG A 238 -4.97 12.49 49.32
CA ARG A 238 -5.32 13.70 48.55
C ARG A 238 -4.14 14.63 48.27
N ASP A 239 -3.22 14.74 49.23
CA ASP A 239 -2.07 15.65 49.11
C ASP A 239 -0.90 15.02 48.35
N ARG A 240 -0.96 13.71 48.06
CA ARG A 240 0.11 12.92 47.44
C ARG A 240 -0.25 12.37 46.06
N VAL A 241 -1.51 12.53 45.64
CA VAL A 241 -2.00 12.06 44.33
C VAL A 241 -2.31 13.27 43.46
N HIS A 242 -1.57 13.38 42.36
CA HIS A 242 -1.71 14.46 41.39
C HIS A 242 -2.14 13.90 40.04
N MET A 243 -2.84 14.70 39.24
CA MET A 243 -3.22 14.33 37.88
C MET A 243 -2.62 15.32 36.89
N ARG A 244 -1.87 14.80 35.90
CA ARG A 244 -1.27 15.60 34.83
C ARG A 244 -1.72 15.08 33.48
N THR A 245 -1.89 15.99 32.53
CA THR A 245 -2.18 15.64 31.14
C THR A 245 -0.96 15.93 30.30
N ALA A 246 -0.40 14.90 29.68
CA ALA A 246 0.71 15.03 28.75
C ALA A 246 0.41 14.14 27.54
N ARG A 247 0.05 14.79 26.43
CA ARG A 247 -0.46 14.14 25.21
C ARG A 247 0.59 13.98 24.12
N ASP A 248 1.74 14.64 24.27
CA ASP A 248 2.90 14.53 23.38
C ASP A 248 4.16 14.19 24.18
N GLY A 249 5.19 13.70 23.49
CA GLY A 249 6.43 13.27 24.11
C GLY A 249 7.15 14.39 24.84
N ALA A 250 7.12 15.62 24.32
CA ALA A 250 7.73 16.79 24.96
C ALA A 250 7.14 17.06 26.36
N ALA A 251 5.83 16.92 26.54
CA ALA A 251 5.19 17.05 27.84
C ALA A 251 5.43 15.83 28.76
N ARG A 252 5.66 14.64 28.20
CA ARG A 252 5.90 13.39 28.97
C ARG A 252 7.35 13.27 29.45
N ALA A 253 8.32 13.68 28.65
CA ALA A 253 9.75 13.52 28.90
C ALA A 253 10.23 14.01 30.28
N PRO A 254 9.98 15.28 30.70
CA PRO A 254 10.43 15.73 32.02
C PRO A 254 9.76 14.96 33.18
N LEU A 255 8.49 14.58 33.01
CA LEU A 255 7.77 13.79 34.02
C LEU A 255 8.41 12.40 34.19
N LEU A 256 8.66 11.71 33.08
CA LEU A 256 9.24 10.36 33.08
C LEU A 256 10.71 10.36 33.52
N ALA A 257 11.47 11.42 33.20
CA ALA A 257 12.85 11.57 33.64
C ALA A 257 12.98 11.51 35.17
N GLU A 258 12.07 12.15 35.92
CA GLU A 258 12.04 12.16 37.40
C GLU A 258 11.38 10.91 38.02
N THR A 259 10.72 10.08 37.20
CA THR A 259 9.90 8.96 37.69
C THR A 259 10.74 7.74 38.04
N SER A 260 10.54 7.21 39.25
CA SER A 260 11.19 5.96 39.69
C SER A 260 10.43 4.72 39.23
N ILE A 261 9.10 4.73 39.31
CA ILE A 261 8.24 3.59 39.01
C ILE A 261 7.16 4.02 38.01
N PHE A 262 7.06 3.33 36.88
CA PHE A 262 6.02 3.56 35.89
C PHE A 262 5.06 2.37 35.84
N VAL A 263 3.77 2.64 35.99
CA VAL A 263 2.68 1.64 35.90
C VAL A 263 1.93 1.86 34.58
N PRO A 264 2.08 0.97 33.58
CA PRO A 264 1.32 1.08 32.35
C PRO A 264 -0.16 0.77 32.60
N ALA A 265 -1.03 1.42 31.83
CA ALA A 265 -2.44 1.01 31.74
C ALA A 265 -2.56 -0.32 30.99
N LEU A 266 -3.61 -1.08 31.26
CA LEU A 266 -3.91 -2.34 30.55
C LEU A 266 -4.19 -2.06 29.07
N ALA A 267 -4.95 -0.99 28.80
CA ALA A 267 -5.21 -0.40 27.49
C ALA A 267 -4.36 0.88 27.29
N GLY A 268 -3.11 0.82 27.76
CA GLY A 268 -2.13 1.89 27.67
C GLY A 268 -1.57 2.07 26.27
N LEU A 269 -0.77 3.11 26.09
CA LEU A 269 0.02 3.28 24.88
C LEU A 269 1.37 2.60 25.07
N ASN A 270 1.72 1.66 24.19
CA ASN A 270 3.03 1.01 24.18
C ASN A 270 4.18 2.03 24.09
N ARG A 271 4.00 3.11 23.30
CA ARG A 271 4.89 4.28 23.26
C ARG A 271 5.27 4.80 24.63
N VAL A 272 4.30 5.00 25.52
CA VAL A 272 4.55 5.62 26.82
C VAL A 272 5.31 4.67 27.73
N ARG A 273 5.07 3.35 27.59
CA ARG A 273 5.89 2.32 28.24
C ARG A 273 7.33 2.34 27.70
N LEU A 274 7.53 2.47 26.38
CA LEU A 274 8.86 2.57 25.78
C LEU A 274 9.60 3.83 26.24
N GLU A 275 8.95 4.98 26.27
CA GLU A 275 9.49 6.24 26.79
C GLU A 275 9.85 6.15 28.28
N ALA A 276 9.01 5.51 29.09
CA ALA A 276 9.31 5.26 30.50
C ALA A 276 10.53 4.34 30.65
N SER A 277 10.64 3.31 29.82
CA SER A 277 11.82 2.44 29.77
C SER A 277 13.09 3.19 29.38
N ALA A 278 13.04 4.03 28.34
CA ALA A 278 14.18 4.84 27.86
C ALA A 278 14.67 5.87 28.90
N THR A 279 13.78 6.37 29.74
CA THR A 279 14.14 7.23 30.88
C THR A 279 14.61 6.45 32.11
N GLY A 280 14.72 5.12 32.06
CA GLY A 280 15.17 4.29 33.17
C GLY A 280 14.16 4.18 34.31
N CYS A 281 12.85 4.23 34.02
CA CYS A 281 11.82 3.89 35.00
C CYS A 281 11.80 2.38 35.26
N ALA A 282 11.55 1.96 36.51
CA ALA A 282 11.16 0.58 36.76
C ALA A 282 9.70 0.37 36.33
N ILE A 283 9.46 -0.51 35.36
CA ILE A 283 8.10 -0.77 34.84
C ILE A 283 7.38 -1.76 35.76
N ALA A 284 6.28 -1.35 36.40
CA ALA A 284 5.43 -2.20 37.24
C ALA A 284 4.33 -2.85 36.40
N ALA A 285 4.66 -3.99 35.78
CA ALA A 285 3.79 -4.75 34.88
C ALA A 285 4.08 -6.25 35.05
N PRO A 286 3.64 -6.87 36.16
CA PRO A 286 3.94 -8.26 36.44
C PRO A 286 3.12 -9.19 35.52
N PRO A 287 3.56 -10.45 35.29
CA PRO A 287 2.75 -11.45 34.60
C PRO A 287 1.39 -11.63 35.29
N GLY A 288 0.33 -11.87 34.52
CA GLY A 288 -1.04 -12.01 35.06
C GLY A 288 -1.77 -10.70 35.35
N MET A 289 -1.15 -9.53 35.09
CA MET A 289 -1.74 -8.22 35.35
C MET A 289 -3.05 -7.97 34.57
N ARG A 290 -3.25 -8.60 33.40
CA ARG A 290 -4.49 -8.46 32.62
C ARG A 290 -5.67 -9.17 33.31
N GLU A 291 -5.39 -10.30 33.94
CA GLU A 291 -6.34 -11.13 34.66
C GLU A 291 -6.58 -10.61 36.09
N GLN A 292 -5.51 -10.14 36.76
CA GLN A 292 -5.54 -9.60 38.12
C GLN A 292 -4.78 -8.26 38.20
N PRO A 293 -5.44 -7.13 37.84
CA PRO A 293 -4.79 -5.82 37.78
C PRO A 293 -4.19 -5.33 39.10
N GLU A 294 -4.69 -5.80 40.24
CA GLU A 294 -4.18 -5.48 41.57
C GLU A 294 -2.72 -5.92 41.79
N LEU A 295 -2.21 -6.89 41.01
CA LEU A 295 -0.81 -7.33 41.08
C LEU A 295 0.18 -6.19 40.81
N ALA A 296 -0.22 -5.19 40.01
CA ALA A 296 0.60 -4.00 39.79
C ALA A 296 0.84 -3.22 41.09
N GLY A 297 -0.14 -3.16 42.00
CA GLY A 297 0.02 -2.55 43.31
C GLY A 297 1.05 -3.27 44.18
N ALA A 298 0.99 -4.60 44.23
CA ALA A 298 1.98 -5.41 44.96
C ALA A 298 3.40 -5.23 44.40
N GLU A 299 3.53 -5.14 43.07
CA GLU A 299 4.83 -4.88 42.45
C GLU A 299 5.32 -3.45 42.69
N VAL A 300 4.43 -2.45 42.72
CA VAL A 300 4.77 -1.08 43.12
C VAL A 300 5.32 -1.05 44.55
N ALA A 301 4.66 -1.72 45.50
CA ALA A 301 5.14 -1.80 46.89
C ALA A 301 6.55 -2.41 46.95
N ARG A 302 6.75 -3.56 46.31
CA ARG A 302 8.06 -4.22 46.24
C ARG A 302 9.14 -3.35 45.60
N LEU A 303 8.81 -2.65 44.51
CA LEU A 303 9.74 -1.75 43.83
C LEU A 303 10.07 -0.52 44.68
N ALA A 304 9.15 -0.03 45.50
CA ALA A 304 9.39 1.09 46.39
C ALA A 304 10.31 0.71 47.56
N GLU A 305 10.04 -0.44 48.18
CA GLU A 305 10.74 -0.98 49.36
C GLU A 305 12.14 -1.55 49.08
N ASP A 306 12.37 -2.13 47.89
CA ASP A 306 13.66 -2.71 47.50
C ASP A 306 14.33 -1.89 46.37
N PRO A 307 15.21 -0.93 46.71
CA PRO A 307 15.97 -0.16 45.73
C PRO A 307 16.86 -1.01 44.81
N GLY A 308 17.34 -2.16 45.28
CA GLY A 308 18.16 -3.08 44.50
C GLY A 308 17.35 -3.75 43.39
N PHE A 309 16.16 -4.26 43.73
CA PHE A 309 15.21 -4.79 42.76
C PHE A 309 14.73 -3.71 41.79
N ARG A 310 14.44 -2.51 42.28
CA ARG A 310 14.07 -1.35 41.44
C ARG A 310 15.15 -1.03 40.41
N ARG A 311 16.42 -0.92 40.83
CA ARG A 311 17.54 -0.66 39.91
C ARG A 311 17.71 -1.76 38.86
N ARG A 312 17.61 -3.03 39.26
CA ARG A 312 17.69 -4.16 38.29
C ARG A 312 16.54 -4.10 37.27
N LYS A 313 15.32 -3.78 37.71
CA LYS A 313 14.16 -3.70 36.82
C LYS A 313 14.24 -2.50 35.88
N ALA A 314 14.66 -1.34 36.39
CA ALA A 314 14.94 -0.15 35.57
C ALA A 314 16.05 -0.42 34.54
N GLY A 315 17.13 -1.08 34.93
CA GLY A 315 18.22 -1.45 34.02
C GLY A 315 17.76 -2.38 32.89
N ARG A 316 16.91 -3.37 33.19
CA ARG A 316 16.30 -4.23 32.15
C ARG A 316 15.36 -3.46 31.23
N ALA A 317 14.60 -2.51 31.76
CA ALA A 317 13.72 -1.67 30.96
C ALA A 317 14.54 -0.78 30.01
N LEU A 318 15.60 -0.14 30.52
CA LEU A 318 16.51 0.69 29.73
C LEU A 318 17.18 -0.12 28.62
N ALA A 319 17.79 -1.26 28.95
CA ALA A 319 18.41 -2.15 27.96
C ALA A 319 17.41 -2.70 26.93
N GLY A 320 16.14 -2.85 27.29
CA GLY A 320 15.09 -3.22 26.33
C GLY A 320 14.68 -2.06 25.41
N ALA A 321 14.85 -0.80 25.83
CA ALA A 321 14.57 0.38 25.02
C ALA A 321 15.77 0.78 24.13
N GLU A 322 17.00 0.41 24.53
CA GLU A 322 18.16 0.41 23.65
C GLU A 322 17.84 -0.45 22.41
N GLY A 323 18.09 0.05 21.20
CA GLY A 323 17.70 -0.65 19.98
C GLY A 323 16.34 -0.27 19.41
N GLN A 324 15.55 0.58 20.09
CA GLN A 324 14.22 1.01 19.64
C GLN A 324 14.13 2.51 19.35
N SER A 325 15.22 3.15 18.96
CA SER A 325 15.24 4.56 18.56
C SER A 325 14.52 4.78 17.22
N PHE A 326 14.09 6.01 16.94
CA PHE A 326 13.55 6.33 15.61
C PHE A 326 14.55 6.05 14.48
N ALA A 327 15.85 6.19 14.73
CA ALA A 327 16.89 5.88 13.76
C ALA A 327 16.93 4.38 13.41
N GLU A 328 16.68 3.50 14.37
CA GLU A 328 16.59 2.05 14.15
C GLU A 328 15.33 1.67 13.38
N VAL A 329 14.20 2.23 13.79
CA VAL A 329 12.93 2.07 13.06
C VAL A 329 13.07 2.52 11.61
N ALA A 330 13.68 3.68 11.36
CA ALA A 330 13.90 4.17 10.01
C ALA A 330 14.85 3.28 9.19
N ARG A 331 15.90 2.71 9.80
CA ARG A 331 16.78 1.74 9.13
C ARG A 331 16.05 0.45 8.76
N GLU A 332 15.19 -0.06 9.63
CA GLU A 332 14.39 -1.25 9.33
C GLU A 332 13.38 -0.98 8.21
N LEU A 333 12.74 0.19 8.24
CA LEU A 333 11.81 0.61 7.19
C LEU A 333 12.52 0.89 5.86
N ASP A 334 13.70 1.52 5.85
CA ASP A 334 14.50 1.67 4.63
C ASP A 334 14.88 0.29 4.07
N ALA A 335 15.37 -0.64 4.89
CA ALA A 335 15.67 -2.00 4.44
C ALA A 335 14.45 -2.69 3.80
N LEU A 336 13.26 -2.54 4.40
CA LEU A 336 12.00 -3.01 3.82
C LEU A 336 11.70 -2.32 2.48
N TYR A 337 11.83 -0.99 2.40
CA TYR A 337 11.56 -0.26 1.16
C TYR A 337 12.53 -0.65 0.04
N GLN A 338 13.82 -0.79 0.34
CA GLN A 338 14.83 -1.25 -0.62
C GLN A 338 14.58 -2.70 -1.07
N GLU A 339 14.03 -3.55 -0.21
CA GLU A 339 13.62 -4.90 -0.60
C GLU A 339 12.45 -4.85 -1.59
N LEU A 340 11.44 -4.02 -1.30
CA LEU A 340 10.26 -3.87 -2.15
C LEU A 340 10.59 -3.25 -3.51
N THR A 341 11.54 -2.31 -3.59
CA THR A 341 11.93 -1.68 -4.86
C THR A 341 12.57 -2.66 -5.83
N LYS A 342 13.16 -3.76 -5.36
CA LYS A 342 13.66 -4.85 -6.22
C LYS A 342 12.56 -5.55 -7.01
N ARG A 343 11.29 -5.43 -6.59
CA ARG A 343 10.13 -5.94 -7.33
C ARG A 343 9.72 -5.04 -8.51
N ARG A 344 10.29 -3.83 -8.61
CA ARG A 344 10.05 -2.92 -9.73
C ARG A 344 11.05 -3.23 -10.84
N HIS A 345 10.59 -3.24 -12.07
CA HIS A 345 11.49 -3.30 -13.23
C HIS A 345 12.38 -2.05 -13.24
N ALA A 346 13.63 -2.22 -13.69
CA ALA A 346 14.60 -1.14 -13.70
C ALA A 346 14.07 0.08 -14.48
N PRO A 347 14.23 1.30 -13.95
CA PRO A 347 13.86 2.50 -14.68
C PRO A 347 14.69 2.62 -15.97
N ARG A 348 14.04 3.14 -17.01
CA ARG A 348 14.53 3.20 -18.38
C ARG A 348 15.86 3.98 -18.52
N ALA A 349 16.77 3.49 -19.36
CA ALA A 349 17.95 4.23 -19.78
C ALA A 349 17.54 5.43 -20.66
N ALA A 350 18.19 6.59 -20.51
CA ALA A 350 17.83 7.83 -21.22
C ALA A 350 18.05 7.80 -22.75
N VAL A 351 18.63 6.73 -23.28
CA VAL A 351 18.90 6.55 -24.72
C VAL A 351 17.66 5.95 -25.39
N GLU A 352 17.28 6.48 -26.55
CA GLU A 352 16.23 5.93 -27.41
C GLU A 352 16.89 5.25 -28.63
N PRO A 353 17.14 3.93 -28.61
CA PRO A 353 17.92 3.26 -29.67
C PRO A 353 17.27 3.29 -31.05
N LEU A 354 15.95 3.51 -31.12
CA LEU A 354 15.15 3.52 -32.35
C LEU A 354 14.64 4.93 -32.71
N ALA A 355 15.30 5.99 -32.23
CA ALA A 355 14.84 7.36 -32.43
C ALA A 355 14.77 7.80 -33.90
N ASP A 356 15.55 7.18 -34.77
CA ASP A 356 15.64 7.40 -36.21
C ASP A 356 14.55 6.67 -37.01
N ARG A 357 13.90 5.65 -36.43
CA ARG A 357 12.81 4.90 -37.06
C ARG A 357 11.54 5.73 -37.17
N GLU A 358 10.71 5.45 -38.16
CA GLU A 358 9.41 6.13 -38.32
C GLU A 358 8.43 5.76 -37.20
N TRP A 359 7.36 6.54 -37.04
CA TRP A 359 6.28 6.21 -36.12
C TRP A 359 5.23 5.36 -36.82
N ILE A 360 4.83 4.26 -36.17
CA ILE A 360 3.75 3.39 -36.62
C ILE A 360 2.65 3.29 -35.56
N LEU A 361 1.47 2.84 -36.00
CA LEU A 361 0.38 2.43 -35.14
C LEU A 361 0.38 0.91 -35.03
N CYS A 362 0.31 0.39 -33.81
CA CYS A 362 0.33 -1.04 -33.52
C CYS A 362 -0.85 -1.44 -32.62
N ASP A 363 -1.58 -2.49 -32.97
CA ASP A 363 -2.65 -3.06 -32.13
C ASP A 363 -2.24 -4.47 -31.70
N LEU A 364 -2.09 -4.70 -30.38
CA LEU A 364 -1.45 -5.91 -29.84
C LEU A 364 -2.40 -7.02 -29.44
N HIS A 365 -3.71 -6.86 -29.63
CA HIS A 365 -4.68 -7.86 -29.21
C HIS A 365 -5.89 -7.85 -30.15
N MET A 366 -6.01 -8.87 -30.99
CA MET A 366 -7.19 -9.09 -31.84
C MET A 366 -7.32 -10.54 -32.28
N HIS A 367 -8.49 -10.87 -32.81
CA HIS A 367 -8.89 -12.22 -33.16
C HIS A 367 -9.38 -12.32 -34.61
N THR A 368 -9.28 -13.51 -35.19
CA THR A 368 -9.75 -13.89 -36.52
C THR A 368 -10.83 -14.97 -36.44
N SER A 369 -11.37 -15.40 -37.57
CA SER A 369 -12.34 -16.51 -37.69
C SER A 369 -11.85 -17.86 -37.17
N TRP A 370 -10.56 -17.98 -36.84
CA TRP A 370 -10.00 -19.15 -36.13
C TRP A 370 -10.42 -19.19 -34.66
N SER A 371 -10.72 -18.04 -34.05
CA SER A 371 -11.34 -17.99 -32.73
C SER A 371 -12.82 -18.32 -32.81
N HIS A 372 -13.27 -19.22 -31.93
CA HIS A 372 -14.66 -19.70 -31.86
C HIS A 372 -15.75 -18.61 -31.78
N ASP A 373 -15.38 -17.38 -31.42
CA ASP A 373 -16.28 -16.27 -31.21
C ASP A 373 -15.96 -15.02 -32.05
N CYS A 374 -15.14 -15.16 -33.08
CA CYS A 374 -14.83 -14.13 -34.07
C CYS A 374 -15.16 -14.65 -35.49
N ALA A 375 -15.50 -13.73 -36.40
CA ALA A 375 -15.89 -14.04 -37.79
C ALA A 375 -15.09 -13.20 -38.80
N VAL A 376 -13.93 -12.68 -38.40
CA VAL A 376 -13.07 -11.84 -39.24
C VAL A 376 -12.12 -12.73 -40.02
N ASP A 377 -12.27 -12.74 -41.34
CA ASP A 377 -11.34 -13.45 -42.22
C ASP A 377 -9.92 -12.86 -42.15
N PRO A 378 -8.85 -13.68 -42.09
CA PRO A 378 -7.47 -13.21 -42.07
C PRO A 378 -7.10 -12.25 -43.21
N ALA A 379 -7.59 -12.47 -44.44
CA ALA A 379 -7.29 -11.59 -45.57
C ALA A 379 -7.99 -10.23 -45.43
N ASP A 380 -9.26 -10.24 -45.00
CA ASP A 380 -10.01 -9.02 -44.70
C ASP A 380 -9.34 -8.22 -43.58
N LEU A 381 -8.75 -8.90 -42.59
CA LEU A 381 -8.03 -8.25 -41.50
C LEU A 381 -6.79 -7.49 -41.99
N VAL A 382 -5.95 -8.11 -42.83
CA VAL A 382 -4.76 -7.46 -43.40
C VAL A 382 -5.17 -6.21 -44.19
N MET A 383 -6.11 -6.36 -45.11
CA MET A 383 -6.59 -5.25 -45.95
C MET A 383 -7.19 -4.12 -45.12
N HIS A 384 -7.95 -4.45 -44.07
CA HIS A 384 -8.55 -3.44 -43.20
C HIS A 384 -7.52 -2.72 -42.36
N ALA A 385 -6.55 -3.45 -41.77
CA ALA A 385 -5.49 -2.89 -40.95
C ALA A 385 -4.66 -1.85 -41.72
N GLU A 386 -4.28 -2.16 -42.97
CA GLU A 386 -3.60 -1.20 -43.85
C GLU A 386 -4.48 0.00 -44.20
N ALA A 387 -5.75 -0.23 -44.55
CA ALA A 387 -6.67 0.84 -44.93
C ALA A 387 -6.89 1.88 -43.81
N ILE A 388 -6.77 1.46 -42.53
CA ILE A 388 -6.87 2.36 -41.38
C ILE A 388 -5.50 2.88 -40.87
N GLY A 389 -4.41 2.51 -41.55
CA GLY A 389 -3.05 2.99 -41.30
C GLY A 389 -2.34 2.34 -40.11
N LEU A 390 -2.66 1.08 -39.78
CA LEU A 390 -1.83 0.29 -38.86
C LEU A 390 -0.54 -0.13 -39.57
N GLY A 391 0.59 -0.01 -38.87
CA GLY A 391 1.88 -0.51 -39.34
C GLY A 391 2.27 -1.85 -38.72
N ALA A 392 1.59 -2.25 -37.64
CA ALA A 392 1.74 -3.59 -37.08
C ALA A 392 0.46 -4.08 -36.38
N ILE A 393 0.22 -5.39 -36.39
CA ILE A 393 -0.87 -6.04 -35.64
C ILE A 393 -0.38 -7.32 -34.97
N ALA A 394 -0.88 -7.65 -33.79
CA ALA A 394 -0.72 -8.98 -33.20
C ALA A 394 -2.05 -9.73 -33.23
N VAL A 395 -2.05 -10.88 -33.89
CA VAL A 395 -3.22 -11.79 -33.95
C VAL A 395 -3.04 -12.84 -32.86
N THR A 396 -4.04 -12.94 -31.98
CA THR A 396 -3.92 -13.66 -30.70
C THR A 396 -5.15 -14.54 -30.47
N ASP A 397 -5.47 -15.39 -31.44
CA ASP A 397 -6.64 -16.25 -31.40
C ASP A 397 -6.68 -17.17 -30.17
N HIS A 398 -7.88 -17.50 -29.71
CA HIS A 398 -8.10 -18.24 -28.46
C HIS A 398 -7.69 -19.71 -28.55
N ASN A 399 -6.57 -20.07 -27.91
CA ASN A 399 -6.02 -21.43 -27.83
C ASN A 399 -5.72 -22.05 -29.20
N ILE A 400 -5.40 -21.23 -30.19
CA ILE A 400 -5.05 -21.67 -31.54
C ILE A 400 -4.18 -20.61 -32.22
N ILE A 401 -3.07 -21.02 -32.83
CA ILE A 401 -2.13 -20.10 -33.51
C ILE A 401 -2.39 -19.98 -35.03
N GLY A 402 -3.22 -20.87 -35.60
CA GLY A 402 -3.43 -21.01 -37.04
C GLY A 402 -3.78 -19.70 -37.74
N GLY A 403 -4.71 -18.92 -37.18
CA GLY A 403 -5.13 -17.63 -37.74
C GLY A 403 -4.00 -16.60 -37.74
N ALA A 404 -3.13 -16.61 -36.74
CA ALA A 404 -1.99 -15.71 -36.66
C ALA A 404 -0.92 -16.05 -37.71
N LEU A 405 -0.63 -17.34 -37.93
CA LEU A 405 0.30 -17.81 -38.96
C LEU A 405 -0.24 -17.55 -40.37
N GLU A 406 -1.53 -17.79 -40.60
CA GLU A 406 -2.18 -17.49 -41.88
C GLU A 406 -2.16 -15.98 -42.18
N THR A 407 -2.52 -15.15 -41.21
CA THR A 407 -2.48 -13.68 -41.37
C THR A 407 -1.06 -13.20 -41.69
N ALA A 408 -0.03 -13.76 -41.02
CA ALA A 408 1.35 -13.41 -41.28
C ALA A 408 1.83 -13.83 -42.68
N GLN A 409 1.35 -14.97 -43.20
CA GLN A 409 1.64 -15.40 -44.57
C GLN A 409 0.97 -14.48 -45.60
N LEU A 410 -0.29 -14.10 -45.37
CA LEU A 410 -1.03 -13.20 -46.25
C LEU A 410 -0.41 -11.80 -46.29
N ALA A 411 0.15 -11.33 -45.17
CA ALA A 411 0.82 -10.04 -45.07
C ALA A 411 2.27 -10.03 -45.58
N ALA A 412 2.81 -11.15 -46.11
CA ALA A 412 4.22 -11.23 -46.50
C ALA A 412 4.64 -10.22 -47.59
N ASP A 413 3.69 -9.86 -48.48
CA ASP A 413 3.88 -8.89 -49.56
C ASP A 413 3.36 -7.48 -49.20
N HIS A 414 3.01 -7.26 -47.93
CA HIS A 414 2.44 -6.00 -47.41
C HIS A 414 3.47 -5.25 -46.53
N GLU A 415 3.27 -3.95 -46.34
CA GLU A 415 4.10 -3.17 -45.40
C GLU A 415 3.70 -3.40 -43.93
N LEU A 416 2.54 -4.01 -43.71
CA LEU A 416 2.01 -4.35 -42.39
C LEU A 416 2.81 -5.48 -41.73
N VAL A 417 3.34 -5.22 -40.54
CA VAL A 417 3.99 -6.25 -39.72
C VAL A 417 2.94 -7.04 -38.94
N VAL A 418 2.85 -8.34 -39.17
CA VAL A 418 2.01 -9.24 -38.35
C VAL A 418 2.88 -9.95 -37.31
N ILE A 419 2.51 -9.85 -36.04
CA ILE A 419 3.11 -10.56 -34.92
C ILE A 419 2.25 -11.81 -34.65
N PRO A 420 2.76 -13.03 -34.92
CA PRO A 420 2.03 -14.25 -34.61
C PRO A 420 1.91 -14.42 -33.11
N GLY A 421 0.70 -14.67 -32.61
CA GLY A 421 0.45 -14.94 -31.21
C GLY A 421 -0.75 -15.83 -30.98
N GLU A 422 -0.99 -16.12 -29.70
CA GLU A 422 -2.07 -16.97 -29.23
C GLU A 422 -2.53 -16.45 -27.86
N GLU A 423 -3.83 -16.39 -27.59
CA GLU A 423 -4.36 -16.14 -26.25
C GLU A 423 -4.70 -17.48 -25.58
N ILE A 424 -3.81 -17.93 -24.70
CA ILE A 424 -3.86 -19.25 -24.06
C ILE A 424 -4.66 -19.17 -22.78
N LYS A 425 -5.68 -20.04 -22.67
CA LYS A 425 -6.45 -20.23 -21.44
C LYS A 425 -5.76 -21.20 -20.50
N THR A 426 -5.36 -20.73 -19.31
CA THR A 426 -4.74 -21.57 -18.27
C THR A 426 -5.76 -22.45 -17.54
N GLY A 427 -5.29 -23.40 -16.74
CA GLY A 427 -6.07 -24.34 -15.92
C GLY A 427 -6.79 -23.72 -14.72
N GLY A 428 -7.13 -22.44 -14.76
CA GLY A 428 -7.87 -21.72 -13.72
C GLY A 428 -7.21 -20.44 -13.21
N GLN A 429 -6.12 -19.99 -13.82
CA GLN A 429 -5.36 -18.79 -13.44
C GLN A 429 -5.47 -17.66 -14.47
N GLY A 430 -6.53 -17.68 -15.29
CA GLY A 430 -6.79 -16.68 -16.32
C GLY A 430 -6.23 -17.02 -17.70
N GLU A 431 -6.00 -15.98 -18.49
CA GLU A 431 -5.45 -16.06 -19.85
C GLU A 431 -4.07 -15.38 -19.92
N VAL A 432 -3.22 -15.88 -20.82
CA VAL A 432 -1.89 -15.33 -21.11
C VAL A 432 -1.73 -15.32 -22.62
N ILE A 433 -1.29 -14.20 -23.19
CA ILE A 433 -0.92 -14.11 -24.60
C ILE A 433 0.57 -14.44 -24.75
N GLY A 434 0.88 -15.36 -25.65
CA GLY A 434 2.23 -15.53 -26.18
C GLY A 434 2.34 -14.82 -27.52
N LEU A 435 3.32 -13.93 -27.69
CA LEU A 435 3.66 -13.32 -28.98
C LEU A 435 4.95 -13.92 -29.54
N TYR A 436 5.14 -13.81 -30.84
CA TYR A 436 6.25 -14.41 -31.59
C TYR A 436 6.30 -15.94 -31.48
N LEU A 437 5.13 -16.57 -31.41
CA LEU A 437 5.02 -18.03 -31.34
C LEU A 437 5.19 -18.66 -32.72
N ARG A 438 5.63 -19.92 -32.72
CA ARG A 438 5.84 -20.77 -33.90
C ARG A 438 4.91 -21.98 -33.89
N GLU A 439 4.60 -22.50 -32.71
CA GLU A 439 3.78 -23.68 -32.49
C GLU A 439 2.70 -23.36 -31.44
N GLU A 440 1.56 -24.04 -31.56
CA GLU A 440 0.43 -23.91 -30.63
C GLU A 440 0.83 -24.35 -29.21
N ILE A 441 0.35 -23.63 -28.20
CA ILE A 441 0.59 -23.96 -26.79
C ILE A 441 -0.64 -24.68 -26.21
N PRO A 442 -0.47 -25.84 -25.55
CA PRO A 442 -1.61 -26.56 -24.98
C PRO A 442 -2.40 -25.74 -23.95
N ARG A 443 -3.73 -25.68 -24.14
CA ARG A 443 -4.65 -25.07 -23.17
C ARG A 443 -4.72 -25.86 -21.86
N GLY A 444 -5.07 -25.16 -20.78
CA GLY A 444 -5.33 -25.76 -19.46
C GLY A 444 -4.08 -26.02 -18.61
N MET A 445 -2.90 -25.64 -19.09
CA MET A 445 -1.65 -25.62 -18.31
C MET A 445 -1.74 -24.60 -17.16
N SER A 446 -0.92 -24.76 -16.12
CA SER A 446 -0.79 -23.71 -15.10
C SER A 446 -0.17 -22.44 -15.69
N PHE A 447 -0.37 -21.29 -15.03
CA PHE A 447 0.21 -20.02 -15.46
C PHE A 447 1.73 -20.11 -15.68
N ALA A 448 2.44 -20.77 -14.75
CA ALA A 448 3.89 -20.93 -14.82
C ALA A 448 4.32 -21.82 -15.99
N GLU A 449 3.60 -22.92 -16.25
CA GLU A 449 3.88 -23.81 -17.37
C GLU A 449 3.58 -23.13 -18.71
N THR A 450 2.48 -22.37 -18.82
CA THR A 450 2.16 -21.59 -20.02
C THR A 450 3.26 -20.57 -20.31
N VAL A 451 3.73 -19.84 -19.30
CA VAL A 451 4.85 -18.90 -19.46
C VAL A 451 6.13 -19.61 -19.89
N ALA A 452 6.44 -20.78 -19.31
CA ALA A 452 7.60 -21.57 -19.70
C ALA A 452 7.52 -22.01 -21.17
N ALA A 453 6.34 -22.47 -21.63
CA ALA A 453 6.11 -22.85 -23.02
C ALA A 453 6.26 -21.67 -24.01
N ILE A 454 5.78 -20.47 -23.64
CA ILE A 454 6.02 -19.25 -24.43
C ILE A 454 7.52 -18.98 -24.55
N ARG A 455 8.25 -19.07 -23.43
CA ARG A 455 9.70 -18.79 -23.39
C ARG A 455 10.54 -19.84 -24.12
N GLU A 456 10.12 -21.11 -24.13
CA GLU A 456 10.77 -22.18 -24.91
C GLU A 456 10.78 -21.89 -26.42
N GLN A 457 9.80 -21.12 -26.89
CA GLN A 457 9.72 -20.66 -28.28
C GLN A 457 10.42 -19.31 -28.53
N ASP A 458 11.16 -18.76 -27.56
CA ASP A 458 11.70 -17.39 -27.57
C ASP A 458 10.61 -16.30 -27.63
N GLY A 459 9.37 -16.66 -27.29
CA GLY A 459 8.21 -15.77 -27.34
C GLY A 459 8.22 -14.69 -26.27
N VAL A 460 7.25 -13.79 -26.36
CA VAL A 460 7.03 -12.68 -25.42
C VAL A 460 5.76 -12.94 -24.63
N VAL A 461 5.87 -12.86 -23.29
CA VAL A 461 4.76 -13.06 -22.36
C VAL A 461 3.97 -11.76 -22.23
N TYR A 462 2.76 -11.75 -22.76
CA TYR A 462 1.83 -10.64 -22.68
C TYR A 462 0.63 -11.03 -21.80
N LEU A 463 0.40 -10.29 -20.71
CA LEU A 463 -0.79 -10.46 -19.88
C LEU A 463 -1.96 -9.58 -20.39
N PRO A 464 -3.03 -10.17 -20.97
CA PRO A 464 -4.19 -9.44 -21.45
C PRO A 464 -5.15 -9.04 -20.32
N HIS A 465 -5.91 -7.96 -20.57
CA HIS A 465 -7.03 -7.42 -19.77
C HIS A 465 -6.99 -7.70 -18.26
N PRO A 466 -5.87 -7.39 -17.57
CA PRO A 466 -5.75 -7.65 -16.15
C PRO A 466 -6.80 -6.86 -15.37
N PHE A 467 -7.37 -7.50 -14.34
CA PHE A 467 -8.45 -6.96 -13.49
C PHE A 467 -9.85 -6.91 -14.11
N ASP A 468 -10.06 -7.40 -15.34
CA ASP A 468 -11.42 -7.59 -15.85
C ASP A 468 -12.12 -8.75 -15.14
N ARG A 469 -12.93 -8.40 -14.14
CA ARG A 469 -13.68 -9.36 -13.31
C ARG A 469 -14.84 -10.03 -14.08
N MET A 470 -15.05 -9.69 -15.36
CA MET A 470 -16.01 -10.34 -16.25
C MET A 470 -15.40 -11.50 -17.04
N HIS A 471 -14.07 -11.61 -17.09
CA HIS A 471 -13.33 -12.64 -17.82
C HIS A 471 -12.42 -13.46 -16.90
N SER A 472 -11.73 -14.46 -17.48
CA SER A 472 -10.78 -15.31 -16.74
C SER A 472 -9.46 -14.55 -16.57
N ILE A 473 -9.22 -14.01 -15.37
CA ILE A 473 -8.00 -13.26 -15.04
C ILE A 473 -7.14 -13.99 -14.01
N ALA A 474 -5.85 -13.69 -14.02
CA ALA A 474 -4.94 -14.09 -12.94
C ALA A 474 -5.33 -13.38 -11.64
N ASP A 475 -5.40 -14.15 -10.55
CA ASP A 475 -5.66 -13.60 -9.22
C ASP A 475 -4.46 -12.76 -8.73
N PRO A 476 -4.66 -11.82 -7.78
CA PRO A 476 -3.59 -10.95 -7.30
C PRO A 476 -2.35 -11.67 -6.77
N ALA A 477 -2.49 -12.84 -6.16
CA ALA A 477 -1.35 -13.60 -5.64
C ALA A 477 -0.57 -14.29 -6.76
N THR A 478 -1.25 -14.76 -7.80
CA THR A 478 -0.59 -15.26 -9.03
C THR A 478 0.15 -14.13 -9.74
N LEU A 479 -0.50 -12.96 -9.93
CA LEU A 479 0.16 -11.79 -10.53
C LEU A 479 1.42 -11.40 -9.78
N GLN A 480 1.35 -11.25 -8.45
CA GLN A 480 2.51 -10.85 -7.65
C GLN A 480 3.67 -11.86 -7.73
N ARG A 481 3.38 -13.17 -7.79
CA ARG A 481 4.41 -14.21 -7.91
C ARG A 481 5.13 -14.18 -9.26
N HIS A 482 4.39 -13.91 -10.33
CA HIS A 482 4.89 -13.95 -11.71
C HIS A 482 5.17 -12.57 -12.31
N LEU A 483 5.23 -11.51 -11.49
CA LEU A 483 5.51 -10.14 -11.95
C LEU A 483 6.79 -10.05 -12.80
N ALA A 484 7.83 -10.80 -12.45
CA ALA A 484 9.10 -10.82 -13.15
C ALA A 484 9.06 -11.63 -14.46
N ASP A 485 8.04 -12.46 -14.64
CA ASP A 485 7.89 -13.34 -15.80
C ASP A 485 7.02 -12.71 -16.91
N ILE A 486 6.36 -11.58 -16.64
CA ILE A 486 5.49 -10.87 -17.57
C ILE A 486 6.31 -9.79 -18.31
N ASP A 487 6.44 -9.93 -19.62
CA ASP A 487 7.19 -8.98 -20.45
C ASP A 487 6.34 -7.75 -20.83
N ILE A 488 5.03 -7.94 -21.06
CA ILE A 488 4.06 -6.89 -21.43
C ILE A 488 2.80 -7.01 -20.58
N PHE A 489 2.30 -5.88 -20.07
CA PHE A 489 1.08 -5.80 -19.26
C PHE A 489 0.03 -4.92 -19.95
N GLU A 490 -1.16 -5.45 -20.27
CA GLU A 490 -2.19 -4.69 -20.98
C GLU A 490 -2.75 -3.61 -20.06
N VAL A 491 -2.57 -2.34 -20.42
CA VAL A 491 -3.11 -1.20 -19.66
C VAL A 491 -4.33 -0.56 -20.32
N TYR A 492 -4.60 -0.94 -21.56
CA TYR A 492 -5.79 -0.50 -22.28
C TYR A 492 -6.30 -1.59 -23.20
N ASN A 493 -7.46 -2.13 -22.86
CA ASN A 493 -8.29 -2.97 -23.70
C ASN A 493 -9.56 -2.19 -24.07
N ALA A 494 -9.85 -2.06 -25.36
CA ALA A 494 -10.97 -1.25 -25.86
C ALA A 494 -12.35 -1.90 -25.66
N ARG A 495 -12.39 -3.20 -25.36
CA ARG A 495 -13.62 -4.00 -25.24
C ARG A 495 -14.12 -4.16 -23.81
N LEU A 496 -13.39 -3.67 -22.81
CA LEU A 496 -13.83 -3.75 -21.41
C LEU A 496 -15.15 -3.00 -21.19
N LEU A 497 -16.06 -3.62 -20.46
CA LEU A 497 -17.35 -3.01 -20.11
C LEU A 497 -17.20 -1.78 -19.19
N PHE A 498 -16.19 -1.79 -18.32
CA PHE A 498 -15.94 -0.72 -17.35
C PHE A 498 -14.52 -0.16 -17.48
N GLU A 499 -14.42 1.12 -17.83
CA GLU A 499 -13.12 1.81 -17.98
C GLU A 499 -12.27 1.80 -16.70
N ALA A 500 -12.91 1.65 -15.53
CA ALA A 500 -12.25 1.55 -14.24
C ALA A 500 -11.23 0.39 -14.16
N TYR A 501 -11.37 -0.67 -14.98
CA TYR A 501 -10.42 -1.77 -15.06
C TYR A 501 -9.13 -1.35 -15.76
N ASN A 502 -9.22 -0.61 -16.88
CA ASN A 502 -8.04 -0.02 -17.54
C ASN A 502 -7.30 0.94 -16.59
N ASP A 503 -8.02 1.73 -15.80
CA ASP A 503 -7.40 2.58 -14.78
C ASP A 503 -6.69 1.78 -13.67
N GLU A 504 -7.24 0.63 -13.28
CA GLU A 504 -6.62 -0.29 -12.30
C GLU A 504 -5.34 -0.92 -12.89
N ALA A 505 -5.40 -1.37 -14.14
CA ALA A 505 -4.27 -1.91 -14.88
C ALA A 505 -3.14 -0.90 -15.04
N LEU A 506 -3.45 0.32 -15.48
CA LEU A 506 -2.47 1.40 -15.61
C LEU A 506 -1.80 1.75 -14.28
N ARG A 507 -2.56 1.80 -13.18
CA ARG A 507 -2.00 2.03 -11.84
C ARG A 507 -1.08 0.90 -11.40
N PHE A 508 -1.44 -0.35 -11.69
CA PHE A 508 -0.63 -1.52 -11.35
C PHE A 508 0.67 -1.58 -12.16
N ALA A 509 0.59 -1.36 -13.47
CA ALA A 509 1.77 -1.31 -14.33
C ALA A 509 2.75 -0.20 -13.90
N ARG A 510 2.26 1.00 -13.58
CA ARG A 510 3.10 2.10 -13.05
C ARG A 510 3.79 1.74 -11.72
N LYS A 511 3.08 1.04 -10.84
CA LYS A 511 3.57 0.62 -9.53
C LYS A 511 4.80 -0.26 -9.63
N TYR A 512 4.78 -1.26 -10.51
CA TYR A 512 5.89 -2.20 -10.71
C TYR A 512 6.80 -1.85 -11.90
N ASN A 513 6.57 -0.69 -12.53
CA ASN A 513 7.29 -0.21 -13.72
C ASN A 513 7.23 -1.21 -14.90
N LEU A 514 6.09 -1.86 -15.09
CA LEU A 514 5.89 -2.85 -16.15
C LEU A 514 5.83 -2.18 -17.53
N THR A 515 6.33 -2.86 -18.55
CA THR A 515 6.14 -2.46 -19.95
C THR A 515 4.65 -2.55 -20.29
N MET A 516 4.11 -1.49 -20.89
CA MET A 516 2.67 -1.35 -21.10
C MET A 516 2.29 -1.73 -22.53
N GLY A 517 1.29 -2.60 -22.65
CA GLY A 517 0.63 -2.97 -23.90
C GLY A 517 -0.77 -2.36 -24.01
N ALA A 518 -1.29 -2.28 -25.22
CA ALA A 518 -2.69 -1.94 -25.49
C ALA A 518 -3.18 -2.65 -26.74
N GLY A 519 -4.45 -3.01 -26.74
CA GLY A 519 -5.08 -3.65 -27.90
C GLY A 519 -6.58 -3.42 -27.96
N SER A 520 -7.15 -3.72 -29.13
CA SER A 520 -8.58 -3.57 -29.37
C SER A 520 -9.43 -4.71 -28.82
N ASP A 521 -8.84 -5.90 -28.70
CA ASP A 521 -9.55 -7.16 -28.46
C ASP A 521 -10.71 -7.33 -29.46
N ALA A 522 -10.41 -6.98 -30.72
CA ALA A 522 -11.37 -6.94 -31.80
C ALA A 522 -11.79 -8.35 -32.21
N HIS A 523 -13.10 -8.54 -32.41
CA HIS A 523 -13.67 -9.75 -33.04
C HIS A 523 -14.57 -9.39 -34.23
N VAL A 524 -14.53 -8.13 -34.65
CA VAL A 524 -15.17 -7.57 -35.84
C VAL A 524 -14.24 -6.51 -36.41
N LEU A 525 -14.23 -6.33 -37.73
CA LEU A 525 -13.34 -5.36 -38.41
C LEU A 525 -13.47 -3.95 -37.82
N GLN A 526 -14.68 -3.50 -37.50
CA GLN A 526 -14.93 -2.15 -36.96
C GLN A 526 -14.32 -1.92 -35.56
N GLY A 527 -13.89 -2.99 -34.88
CA GLY A 527 -13.19 -2.93 -33.60
C GLY A 527 -11.67 -2.74 -33.76
N VAL A 528 -11.10 -3.11 -34.90
CA VAL A 528 -9.64 -3.09 -35.12
C VAL A 528 -9.10 -1.66 -34.97
N GLY A 529 -8.00 -1.49 -34.23
CA GLY A 529 -7.36 -0.20 -33.99
C GLY A 529 -8.12 0.75 -33.04
N THR A 530 -9.16 0.27 -32.34
CA THR A 530 -9.86 1.06 -31.31
C THR A 530 -9.05 1.20 -30.02
N GLY A 531 -8.17 0.23 -29.75
CA GLY A 531 -7.05 0.34 -28.82
C GLY A 531 -5.76 0.08 -29.59
N ALA A 532 -4.82 1.02 -29.53
CA ALA A 532 -3.57 0.91 -30.26
C ALA A 532 -2.44 1.60 -29.50
N LEU A 533 -1.22 1.39 -29.98
CA LEU A 533 0.01 2.01 -29.53
C LEU A 533 0.61 2.81 -30.67
N ARG A 534 1.07 4.03 -30.37
CA ARG A 534 2.00 4.75 -31.23
C ARG A 534 3.41 4.43 -30.78
N MET A 535 4.19 3.80 -31.64
CA MET A 535 5.55 3.36 -31.32
C MET A 535 6.47 3.50 -32.54
N ARG A 536 7.78 3.35 -32.34
CA ARG A 536 8.74 3.35 -33.44
C ARG A 536 8.62 2.08 -34.27
N ALA A 537 8.80 2.17 -35.58
CA ALA A 537 8.89 1.01 -36.45
C ALA A 537 10.02 0.10 -35.95
N PHE A 538 9.79 -1.21 -36.04
CA PHE A 538 10.67 -2.22 -35.49
C PHE A 538 10.79 -3.40 -36.45
N ARG A 539 11.89 -4.15 -36.33
CA ARG A 539 12.13 -5.39 -37.05
C ARG A 539 12.38 -6.51 -36.04
N GLY A 540 11.50 -7.49 -36.06
CA GLY A 540 11.58 -8.64 -35.16
C GLY A 540 11.33 -8.28 -33.70
N ARG A 541 11.53 -9.28 -32.85
CA ARG A 541 11.13 -9.27 -31.44
C ARG A 541 11.95 -8.34 -30.56
N GLU A 542 13.28 -8.27 -30.74
CA GLU A 542 14.11 -7.40 -29.90
C GLU A 542 13.79 -5.91 -30.11
N GLU A 543 13.74 -5.45 -31.37
CA GLU A 543 13.38 -4.06 -31.68
C GLU A 543 11.94 -3.74 -31.23
N PHE A 544 11.02 -4.70 -31.32
CA PHE A 544 9.65 -4.54 -30.82
C PHE A 544 9.62 -4.19 -29.33
N LEU A 545 10.29 -4.99 -28.50
CA LEU A 545 10.36 -4.74 -27.05
C LEU A 545 11.04 -3.40 -26.74
N VAL A 546 12.10 -3.03 -27.47
CA VAL A 546 12.76 -1.73 -27.33
C VAL A 546 11.81 -0.59 -27.69
N SER A 547 11.08 -0.70 -28.80
CA SER A 547 10.14 0.31 -29.24
C SER A 547 8.99 0.50 -28.25
N LEU A 548 8.49 -0.61 -27.69
CA LEU A 548 7.37 -0.63 -26.76
C LEU A 548 7.67 0.15 -25.46
N GLN A 549 8.92 0.22 -25.02
CA GLN A 549 9.35 1.01 -23.85
C GLN A 549 9.04 2.52 -23.94
N SER A 550 8.80 3.03 -25.16
CA SER A 550 8.49 4.43 -25.44
C SER A 550 7.08 4.63 -26.01
N ALA A 551 6.32 3.55 -26.16
CA ALA A 551 5.04 3.57 -26.83
C ALA A 551 4.01 4.41 -26.09
N GLN A 552 3.14 5.06 -26.85
CA GLN A 552 2.04 5.85 -26.33
C GLN A 552 0.72 5.15 -26.62
N VAL A 553 -0.06 4.89 -25.58
CA VAL A 553 -1.40 4.32 -25.73
C VAL A 553 -2.32 5.33 -26.42
N LEU A 554 -2.90 4.91 -27.54
CA LEU A 554 -3.94 5.63 -28.26
C LEU A 554 -5.29 4.97 -28.03
N ARG A 555 -6.27 5.78 -27.64
CA ARG A 555 -7.65 5.35 -27.39
C ARG A 555 -8.55 5.92 -28.48
N ARG A 556 -9.20 5.05 -29.25
CA ARG A 556 -10.22 5.41 -30.25
C ARG A 556 -11.53 4.69 -29.90
N PRO A 557 -12.14 5.03 -28.74
CA PRO A 557 -13.24 4.24 -28.20
C PRO A 557 -14.45 4.22 -29.14
N ARG A 558 -15.00 3.03 -29.34
CA ARG A 558 -16.30 2.81 -29.98
C ARG A 558 -17.28 2.24 -28.95
N SER A 559 -18.57 2.39 -29.18
CA SER A 559 -19.58 1.82 -28.28
C SER A 559 -19.44 0.29 -28.23
N LEU A 560 -19.26 -0.27 -27.03
CA LEU A 560 -19.17 -1.72 -26.84
C LEU A 560 -20.46 -2.42 -27.28
N VAL A 561 -21.62 -1.83 -26.99
CA VAL A 561 -22.93 -2.34 -27.43
C VAL A 561 -23.00 -2.39 -28.95
N TYR A 562 -22.46 -1.37 -29.63
CA TYR A 562 -22.38 -1.34 -31.09
C TYR A 562 -21.48 -2.47 -31.61
N LEU A 563 -20.28 -2.63 -31.07
CA LEU A 563 -19.36 -3.70 -31.48
C LEU A 563 -19.93 -5.11 -31.21
N GLN A 564 -20.57 -5.31 -30.05
CA GLN A 564 -21.25 -6.57 -29.72
C GLN A 564 -22.42 -6.86 -30.65
N SER A 565 -23.21 -5.85 -31.02
CA SER A 565 -24.32 -6.04 -31.96
C SER A 565 -23.84 -6.49 -33.34
N LEU A 566 -22.72 -5.93 -33.83
CA LEU A 566 -22.09 -6.34 -35.07
C LEU A 566 -21.56 -7.78 -35.00
N LYS A 567 -20.93 -8.16 -33.89
CA LYS A 567 -20.46 -9.53 -33.65
C LYS A 567 -21.61 -10.53 -33.76
N TRP A 568 -22.73 -10.26 -33.07
CA TRP A 568 -23.91 -11.13 -33.10
C TRP A 568 -24.49 -11.24 -34.51
N MET A 569 -24.54 -10.13 -35.27
CA MET A 569 -24.98 -10.15 -36.66
C MET A 569 -24.06 -10.97 -37.56
N ALA A 570 -22.74 -10.85 -37.39
CA ALA A 570 -21.76 -11.61 -38.17
C ALA A 570 -21.90 -13.12 -37.91
N GLN A 571 -21.95 -13.54 -36.64
CA GLN A 571 -22.13 -14.95 -36.25
C GLN A 571 -23.46 -15.53 -36.72
N ALA A 572 -24.54 -14.74 -36.69
CA ALA A 572 -25.84 -15.17 -37.21
C ALA A 572 -25.81 -15.38 -38.73
N LYS A 573 -25.05 -14.55 -39.47
CA LYS A 573 -24.93 -14.65 -40.92
C LYS A 573 -24.13 -15.88 -41.36
N GLU A 574 -23.11 -16.28 -40.61
CA GLU A 574 -22.34 -17.52 -40.86
C GLU A 574 -23.16 -18.78 -40.57
N ARG A 575 -23.98 -18.80 -39.51
CA ARG A 575 -24.86 -19.96 -39.22
C ARG A 575 -25.96 -20.20 -40.25
N VAL A 576 -26.20 -19.24 -41.15
CA VAL A 576 -27.24 -19.30 -42.19
C VAL A 576 -26.64 -19.61 -43.57
N ARG A 577 -25.30 -19.61 -43.70
CA ARG A 577 -24.58 -20.14 -44.87
C ARG A 577 -24.23 -21.61 -44.65
#